data_AF-A0A316P7F6-F1
#
_entry.id   AF-A0A316P7F6-F1
#
_cell.length_a   1.000
_cell.length_b   1.000
_cell.length_c   1.000
_cell.angle_alpha   90.00
_cell.angle_beta   90.00
_cell.angle_gamma   90.00
#
_symmetry.space_group_name_H-M   'P 1'
#
loop_
_entity.id
_entity.type
_entity.pdbx_description
1 polymer ?
#
loop_
_entity_poly.entity_id
_entity_poly.type
_entity_poly.pdbx_seq_one_letter_code
_entity_poly.pdbx_strand_id
1 'polypeptide(L)'
;MYMKEYLQYVADNYFKPYGRTLGYLKHYGLRSDDTLRQLACRQHRMFSVLDGVFLRWKEAYFDPEILRGHRLLESQSLGIDSHSFRTFVEQYGLHLSHPNRNILRLLEIREGGYFAGFADQREYPASLRSGFSEIDSALHRQIAHGVSQYGSINRSQLDTQARKEAERLLRDRYDIVPDSGDPRRMVCRQSAAQKPTNKNRIQR
;
A
#
# COMPACT_ATOMS: atom_id res chain seq x y z
N MET A 1 8.05 -18.62 -11.83
CA MET A 1 6.60 -18.46 -12.10
C MET A 1 5.83 -18.14 -10.81
N TYR A 2 5.85 -19.01 -9.79
CA TYR A 2 5.11 -18.83 -8.53
C TYR A 2 5.43 -17.57 -7.69
N MET A 3 6.66 -17.06 -7.76
CA MET A 3 7.05 -15.83 -7.05
C MET A 3 6.20 -14.62 -7.47
N LYS A 4 5.89 -14.49 -8.77
CA LYS A 4 5.10 -13.37 -9.26
C LYS A 4 3.67 -13.41 -8.72
N GLU A 5 3.05 -14.59 -8.68
CA GLU A 5 1.70 -14.77 -8.14
C GLU A 5 1.61 -14.45 -6.65
N TYR A 6 2.62 -14.87 -5.86
CA TYR A 6 2.69 -14.49 -4.46
C TYR A 6 2.85 -12.98 -4.28
N LEU A 7 3.75 -12.35 -5.05
CA LEU A 7 3.95 -10.90 -4.97
C LEU A 7 2.72 -10.12 -5.46
N GLN A 8 1.99 -10.63 -6.45
CA GLN A 8 0.71 -10.06 -6.89
C GLN A 8 -0.31 -10.14 -5.76
N TYR A 9 -0.42 -11.28 -5.07
CA TYR A 9 -1.27 -11.41 -3.90
C TYR A 9 -0.86 -10.42 -2.79
N VAL A 10 0.44 -10.21 -2.55
CA VAL A 10 0.93 -9.19 -1.62
C VAL A 10 0.53 -7.78 -2.08
N ALA A 11 0.67 -7.46 -3.36
CA ALA A 11 0.25 -6.17 -3.91
C ALA A 11 -1.25 -5.94 -3.70
N ASP A 12 -2.11 -6.90 -4.04
CA ASP A 12 -3.57 -6.80 -3.90
C ASP A 12 -4.04 -6.65 -2.45
N ASN A 13 -3.18 -7.02 -1.50
CA ASN A 13 -3.45 -6.92 -0.07
C ASN A 13 -2.52 -5.93 0.66
N TYR A 14 -1.73 -5.15 -0.08
CA TYR A 14 -0.66 -4.30 0.46
C TYR A 14 -1.16 -3.35 1.55
N PHE A 15 -2.25 -2.64 1.26
CA PHE A 15 -2.86 -1.69 2.19
C PHE A 15 -3.82 -2.34 3.20
N LYS A 16 -4.02 -3.66 3.17
CA LYS A 16 -4.92 -4.39 4.09
C LYS A 16 -4.17 -4.89 5.33
N PRO A 17 -4.85 -5.20 6.45
CA PRO A 17 -4.21 -5.61 7.70
C PRO A 17 -3.15 -6.72 7.56
N TYR A 18 -3.37 -7.70 6.67
CA TYR A 18 -2.42 -8.78 6.43
C TYR A 18 -1.18 -8.34 5.62
N GLY A 19 -1.34 -7.56 4.54
CA GLY A 19 -0.16 -7.09 3.78
C GLY A 19 0.79 -6.24 4.61
N ARG A 20 0.25 -5.56 5.64
CA ARG A 20 1.00 -4.72 6.59
C ARG A 20 1.94 -5.51 7.51
N THR A 21 1.66 -6.79 7.80
CA THR A 21 2.55 -7.57 8.69
C THR A 21 3.89 -7.89 8.04
N LEU A 22 3.99 -7.73 6.70
CA LEU A 22 5.20 -8.06 5.96
C LEU A 22 6.31 -7.04 6.22
N GLY A 23 5.99 -5.75 6.38
CA GLY A 23 6.90 -4.67 6.81
C GLY A 23 8.07 -4.35 5.86
N TYR A 24 8.85 -5.36 5.51
CA TYR A 24 9.96 -5.32 4.57
C TYR A 24 9.91 -6.55 3.65
N LEU A 25 10.28 -6.34 2.40
CA LEU A 25 10.64 -7.43 1.49
C LEU A 25 12.16 -7.51 1.42
N LYS A 26 12.72 -8.70 1.71
CA LYS A 26 14.17 -8.92 1.72
C LYS A 26 14.56 -10.00 0.72
N HIS A 27 15.56 -9.72 -0.10
CA HIS A 27 16.16 -10.69 -1.01
C HIS A 27 17.51 -11.15 -0.48
N TYR A 28 17.68 -12.47 -0.41
CA TYR A 28 18.91 -13.09 0.04
C TYR A 28 19.56 -13.86 -1.11
N GLY A 29 20.89 -13.75 -1.18
CA GLY A 29 21.73 -14.56 -2.05
C GLY A 29 21.95 -15.90 -1.39
N LEU A 30 21.21 -16.91 -1.84
CA LEU A 30 21.35 -18.27 -1.34
C LEU A 30 22.35 -19.05 -2.19
N ARG A 31 23.27 -19.76 -1.54
CA ARG A 31 24.06 -20.80 -2.22
C ARG A 31 23.18 -22.03 -2.32
N SER A 32 23.04 -22.59 -3.52
CA SER A 32 22.23 -23.79 -3.72
C SER A 32 22.84 -24.96 -2.96
N ASP A 33 22.08 -25.53 -2.04
CA ASP A 33 22.32 -26.85 -1.44
C ASP A 33 21.07 -27.73 -1.62
N ASP A 34 21.20 -29.04 -1.37
CA ASP A 34 20.10 -29.98 -1.56
C ASP A 34 18.94 -29.75 -0.59
N THR A 35 19.21 -29.20 0.59
CA THR A 35 18.20 -28.87 1.60
C THR A 35 17.31 -27.73 1.11
N LEU A 36 17.90 -26.63 0.65
CA LEU A 36 17.21 -25.46 0.10
C LEU A 36 16.42 -25.82 -1.16
N ARG A 37 16.94 -26.72 -2.01
CA ARG A 37 16.20 -27.25 -3.16
C ARG A 37 14.95 -28.02 -2.73
N GLN A 38 15.08 -28.94 -1.78
CA GLN A 38 13.93 -29.68 -1.26
C GLN A 38 12.90 -28.76 -0.60
N LEU A 39 13.35 -27.75 0.13
CA LEU A 39 12.49 -26.75 0.75
C LEU A 39 11.76 -25.91 -0.32
N ALA A 40 12.47 -25.41 -1.34
CA ALA A 40 11.85 -24.69 -2.45
C ALA A 40 10.77 -25.53 -3.15
N CYS A 41 11.01 -26.82 -3.38
CA CYS A 41 10.02 -27.74 -3.94
C CYS A 41 8.76 -27.87 -3.05
N ARG A 42 8.91 -27.81 -1.72
CA ARG A 42 7.77 -27.86 -0.79
C ARG A 42 6.92 -26.59 -0.84
N GLN A 43 7.52 -25.42 -1.12
CA GLN A 43 6.77 -24.16 -1.23
C GLN A 43 5.79 -24.15 -2.41
N HIS A 44 5.98 -25.00 -3.42
CA HIS A 44 5.00 -25.13 -4.51
C HIS A 44 3.62 -25.56 -4.00
N ARG A 45 3.51 -26.18 -2.82
CA ARG A 45 2.23 -26.54 -2.19
C ARG A 45 1.40 -25.34 -1.74
N MET A 46 1.99 -24.16 -1.64
CA MET A 46 1.27 -22.92 -1.34
C MET A 46 0.44 -22.42 -2.53
N PHE A 47 0.63 -23.01 -3.72
CA PHE A 47 -0.01 -22.58 -4.94
C PHE A 47 -1.02 -23.63 -5.40
N SER A 48 -2.03 -23.16 -6.12
CA SER A 48 -2.98 -24.03 -6.80
C SER A 48 -2.28 -24.77 -7.94
N VAL A 49 -2.57 -26.06 -8.07
CA VAL A 49 -2.03 -26.91 -9.15
C VAL A 49 -2.69 -26.59 -10.49
N LEU A 50 -3.92 -26.06 -10.48
CA LEU A 50 -4.71 -25.82 -11.68
C LEU A 50 -4.30 -24.55 -12.42
N ASP A 51 -4.12 -23.45 -11.68
CA ASP A 51 -3.92 -22.10 -12.22
C ASP A 51 -2.68 -21.40 -11.64
N GLY A 52 -1.93 -22.05 -10.73
CA GLY A 52 -0.72 -21.49 -10.15
C GLY A 52 -0.96 -20.35 -9.14
N VAL A 53 -2.21 -20.04 -8.82
CA VAL A 53 -2.59 -18.93 -7.92
C VAL A 53 -2.14 -19.22 -6.49
N PHE A 54 -1.65 -18.20 -5.80
CA PHE A 54 -1.27 -18.31 -4.39
C PHE A 54 -2.48 -18.57 -3.49
N LEU A 55 -2.40 -19.60 -2.65
CA LEU A 55 -3.45 -20.01 -1.72
C LEU A 55 -3.05 -19.67 -0.29
N ARG A 56 -3.59 -18.58 0.25
CA ARG A 56 -3.27 -18.09 1.59
C ARG A 56 -3.39 -19.16 2.68
N TRP A 57 -4.43 -20.00 2.65
CA TRP A 57 -4.63 -21.04 3.68
C TRP A 57 -3.60 -22.19 3.60
N LYS A 58 -2.76 -22.21 2.57
CA LYS A 58 -1.63 -23.12 2.44
C LYS A 58 -0.29 -22.42 2.65
N GLU A 59 -0.29 -21.18 3.15
CA GLU A 59 0.94 -20.43 3.42
C GLU A 59 1.84 -21.21 4.38
N ALA A 60 3.10 -21.39 3.98
CA ALA A 60 4.10 -22.14 4.70
C ALA A 60 5.44 -21.42 4.57
N TYR A 61 5.75 -20.60 5.57
CA TYR A 61 7.00 -19.87 5.65
C TYR A 61 8.08 -20.69 6.36
N PHE A 62 9.33 -20.48 5.97
CA PHE A 62 10.47 -21.09 6.64
C PHE A 62 10.88 -20.31 7.87
N ASP A 63 11.52 -21.00 8.80
CA ASP A 63 12.18 -20.37 9.93
C ASP A 63 13.24 -19.37 9.41
N PRO A 64 13.23 -18.11 9.86
CA PRO A 64 14.23 -17.11 9.48
C PRO A 64 15.67 -17.55 9.72
N GLU A 65 15.91 -18.50 10.62
CA GLU A 65 17.23 -19.08 10.90
C GLU A 65 17.87 -19.73 9.66
N ILE A 66 17.07 -20.16 8.69
CA ILE A 66 17.60 -20.66 7.41
C ILE A 66 18.38 -19.59 6.64
N LEU A 67 18.15 -18.31 6.92
CA LEU A 67 18.82 -17.19 6.29
C LEU A 67 20.10 -16.80 7.04
N ARG A 68 20.42 -17.44 8.18
CA ARG A 68 21.61 -17.14 8.97
C ARG A 68 22.87 -17.42 8.14
N GLY A 69 23.76 -16.43 8.06
CA GLY A 69 25.00 -16.53 7.30
C GLY A 69 24.85 -16.30 5.79
N HIS A 70 23.62 -16.11 5.29
CA HIS A 70 23.38 -15.72 3.90
C HIS A 70 23.48 -14.21 3.71
N ARG A 71 23.98 -13.80 2.54
CA ARG A 71 24.12 -12.39 2.19
C ARG A 71 22.76 -11.79 1.85
N LEU A 72 22.36 -10.76 2.59
CA LEU A 72 21.27 -9.87 2.19
C LEU A 72 21.72 -9.09 0.95
N LEU A 73 20.96 -9.22 -0.14
CA LEU A 73 21.20 -8.51 -1.40
C LEU A 73 20.42 -7.20 -1.43
N GLU A 74 19.16 -7.26 -1.02
CA GLU A 74 18.24 -6.13 -1.11
C GLU A 74 17.23 -6.17 0.04
N SER A 75 16.85 -4.99 0.52
CA SER A 75 15.80 -4.81 1.50
C SER A 75 14.95 -3.60 1.11
N GLN A 76 13.69 -3.86 0.78
CA GLN A 76 12.71 -2.86 0.40
C GLN A 76 11.70 -2.67 1.53
N SER A 77 11.45 -1.43 1.92
CA SER A 77 10.40 -1.09 2.88
C SER A 77 9.02 -1.23 2.23
N LEU A 78 8.07 -1.84 2.94
CA LEU A 78 6.66 -1.92 2.52
C LEU A 78 5.84 -0.91 3.34
N GLY A 79 6.22 0.37 3.24
CA GLY A 79 5.58 1.49 3.92
C GLY A 79 4.24 1.87 3.29
N ILE A 80 3.37 2.52 4.08
CA ILE A 80 2.12 3.10 3.56
C ILE A 80 2.41 4.51 3.07
N ASP A 81 3.06 4.59 1.91
CA ASP A 81 3.37 5.82 1.21
C ASP A 81 3.36 5.56 -0.30
N SER A 82 3.17 6.63 -1.08
CA SER A 82 3.02 6.48 -2.53
C SER A 82 4.28 5.91 -3.20
N HIS A 83 5.46 6.27 -2.69
CA HIS A 83 6.75 5.87 -3.24
C HIS A 83 7.01 4.37 -3.02
N SER A 84 6.95 3.90 -1.77
CA SER A 84 7.19 2.49 -1.41
C SER A 84 6.29 1.54 -2.19
N PHE A 85 5.00 1.86 -2.29
CA PHE A 85 4.05 1.01 -3.02
C PHE A 85 4.30 1.05 -4.53
N ARG A 86 4.56 2.23 -5.11
CA ARG A 86 4.86 2.36 -6.53
C ARG A 86 6.12 1.59 -6.91
N THR A 87 7.21 1.77 -6.16
CA THR A 87 8.46 1.04 -6.38
C THR A 87 8.24 -0.45 -6.28
N PHE A 88 7.43 -0.92 -5.32
CA PHE A 88 7.09 -2.34 -5.20
C PHE A 88 6.36 -2.86 -6.44
N VAL A 89 5.33 -2.17 -6.91
CA VAL A 89 4.57 -2.60 -8.10
C VAL A 89 5.43 -2.58 -9.37
N GLU A 90 6.21 -1.52 -9.57
CA GLU A 90 7.06 -1.33 -10.76
C GLU A 90 8.20 -2.35 -10.81
N GLN A 91 8.90 -2.55 -9.69
CA GLN A 91 10.07 -3.43 -9.61
C GLN A 91 9.76 -4.88 -9.99
N TYR A 92 8.58 -5.38 -9.64
CA TYR A 92 8.17 -6.76 -9.94
C TYR A 92 7.15 -6.87 -11.09
N GLY A 93 6.86 -5.77 -11.79
CA GLY A 93 5.90 -5.75 -12.90
C GLY A 93 4.53 -6.30 -12.52
N LEU A 94 4.01 -5.84 -11.36
CA LEU A 94 2.75 -6.28 -10.78
C LEU A 94 1.59 -5.44 -11.32
N HIS A 95 0.39 -6.02 -11.28
CA HIS A 95 -0.82 -5.34 -11.66
C HIS A 95 -1.37 -4.49 -10.51
N LEU A 96 -1.79 -3.28 -10.84
CA LEU A 96 -2.39 -2.35 -9.89
C LEU A 96 -3.91 -2.57 -9.83
N SER A 97 -4.39 -3.14 -8.72
CA SER A 97 -5.83 -3.30 -8.49
C SER A 97 -6.54 -1.94 -8.36
N HIS A 98 -7.82 -1.87 -8.75
CA HIS A 98 -8.61 -0.64 -8.64
C HIS A 98 -8.62 -0.04 -7.21
N PRO A 99 -8.80 -0.83 -6.13
CA PRO A 99 -8.73 -0.30 -4.77
C PRO A 99 -7.37 0.33 -4.44
N ASN A 100 -6.27 -0.33 -4.83
CA ASN A 100 -4.93 0.18 -4.55
C ASN A 100 -4.59 1.40 -5.39
N ARG A 101 -5.08 1.48 -6.63
CA ARG A 101 -4.95 2.68 -7.48
C ARG A 101 -5.58 3.89 -6.81
N ASN A 102 -6.77 3.72 -6.24
CA ASN A 102 -7.47 4.78 -5.52
C ASN A 102 -6.67 5.23 -4.28
N ILE A 103 -6.16 4.29 -3.49
CA ILE A 103 -5.34 4.59 -2.32
C ILE A 103 -4.05 5.32 -2.72
N LEU A 104 -3.33 4.80 -3.72
CA LEU A 104 -2.10 5.40 -4.25
C LEU A 104 -2.33 6.85 -4.66
N ARG A 105 -3.42 7.12 -5.39
CA ARG A 105 -3.75 8.48 -5.82
C ARG A 105 -4.01 9.44 -4.66
N LEU A 106 -4.69 8.97 -3.60
CA LEU A 106 -4.90 9.78 -2.41
C LEU A 106 -3.60 10.02 -1.63
N LEU A 107 -2.71 9.02 -1.56
CA LEU A 107 -1.38 9.16 -0.95
C LEU A 107 -0.54 10.20 -1.71
N GLU A 108 -0.56 10.18 -3.05
CA GLU A 108 0.12 11.18 -3.88
C GLU A 108 -0.38 12.60 -3.61
N ILE A 109 -1.70 12.79 -3.53
CA ILE A 109 -2.29 14.11 -3.24
C ILE A 109 -1.89 14.58 -1.84
N ARG A 110 -1.89 13.66 -0.88
CA ARG A 110 -1.48 13.93 0.50
C ARG A 110 0.00 14.33 0.60
N GLU A 111 0.88 13.63 -0.09
CA GLU A 111 2.33 13.81 0.00
C GLU A 111 2.81 14.99 -0.86
N GLY A 112 2.34 15.05 -2.11
CA GLY A 112 2.79 16.01 -3.13
C GLY A 112 1.93 17.26 -3.28
N GLY A 113 0.72 17.29 -2.69
CA GLY A 113 -0.26 18.32 -2.99
C GLY A 113 -1.09 17.99 -4.23
N TYR A 114 -1.90 18.95 -4.69
CA TYR A 114 -2.99 18.64 -5.61
C TYR A 114 -2.70 19.01 -7.06
N PHE A 115 -2.80 18.02 -7.95
CA PHE A 115 -2.67 18.23 -9.38
C PHE A 115 -4.04 18.49 -10.01
N ALA A 116 -4.15 19.57 -10.78
CA ALA A 116 -5.39 19.95 -11.44
C ALA A 116 -5.88 18.83 -12.38
N GLY A 117 -7.20 18.67 -12.46
CA GLY A 117 -7.90 17.71 -13.32
C GLY A 117 -8.18 16.37 -12.66
N PHE A 118 -7.90 16.17 -11.36
CA PHE A 118 -8.26 14.93 -10.68
C PHE A 118 -9.79 14.74 -10.60
N ALA A 119 -10.57 15.82 -10.46
CA ALA A 119 -12.02 15.73 -10.44
C ALA A 119 -12.61 15.23 -11.77
N ASP A 120 -11.88 15.39 -12.88
CA ASP A 120 -12.29 14.96 -14.22
C ASP A 120 -11.86 13.53 -14.59
N GLN A 121 -10.97 12.91 -13.80
CA GLN A 121 -10.43 11.58 -14.07
C GLN A 121 -11.45 10.46 -13.83
N ARG A 122 -12.28 10.16 -14.84
CA ARG A 122 -13.39 9.18 -14.77
C ARG A 122 -12.99 7.75 -14.38
N GLU A 123 -11.71 7.41 -14.48
CA GLU A 123 -11.14 6.15 -13.98
C GLU A 123 -11.25 5.98 -12.45
N TYR A 124 -11.42 7.08 -11.70
CA TYR A 124 -11.68 7.06 -10.27
C TYR A 124 -13.18 7.19 -9.96
N PRO A 125 -13.67 6.51 -8.90
CA PRO A 125 -15.04 6.68 -8.41
C PRO A 125 -15.40 8.15 -8.15
N ALA A 126 -16.61 8.57 -8.55
CA ALA A 126 -17.11 9.93 -8.30
C ALA A 126 -17.07 10.31 -6.81
N SER A 127 -17.27 9.31 -5.96
CA SER A 127 -17.25 9.45 -4.50
C SER A 127 -15.86 9.71 -3.90
N LEU A 128 -14.78 9.55 -4.68
CA LEU A 128 -13.43 10.00 -4.36
C LEU A 128 -13.10 11.36 -4.98
N ARG A 129 -13.65 11.66 -6.15
CA ARG A 129 -13.35 12.88 -6.93
C ARG A 129 -14.10 14.11 -6.46
N SER A 130 -15.36 13.94 -6.05
CA SER A 130 -16.27 15.05 -5.71
C SER A 130 -15.74 15.97 -4.60
N GLY A 131 -15.01 15.43 -3.62
CA GLY A 131 -14.38 16.22 -2.56
C GLY A 131 -13.31 17.20 -3.07
N PHE A 132 -12.81 17.02 -4.29
CA PHE A 132 -11.78 17.86 -4.89
C PHE A 132 -12.30 18.85 -5.93
N SER A 133 -13.60 18.83 -6.27
CA SER A 133 -14.16 19.66 -7.34
C SER A 133 -13.99 21.17 -7.11
N GLU A 134 -14.09 21.63 -5.86
CA GLU A 134 -13.86 23.03 -5.52
C GLU A 134 -12.38 23.44 -5.69
N ILE A 135 -11.47 22.55 -5.30
CA ILE A 135 -10.02 22.75 -5.45
C ILE A 135 -9.66 22.77 -6.95
N ASP A 136 -10.22 21.85 -7.73
CA ASP A 136 -10.05 21.82 -9.18
C ASP A 136 -10.56 23.10 -9.84
N SER A 137 -11.76 23.56 -9.45
CA SER A 137 -12.35 24.78 -10.00
C SER A 137 -11.53 26.03 -9.65
N ALA A 138 -10.99 26.09 -8.42
CA ALA A 138 -10.11 27.18 -8.00
C ALA A 138 -8.81 27.21 -8.81
N LEU A 139 -8.17 26.04 -9.03
CA LEU A 139 -6.95 25.94 -9.83
C LEU A 139 -7.18 26.25 -11.31
N HIS A 140 -8.27 25.76 -11.90
CA HIS A 140 -8.62 26.07 -13.28
C HIS A 140 -8.82 27.58 -13.49
N ARG A 141 -9.50 28.26 -12.56
CA ARG A 141 -9.66 29.73 -12.61
C ARG A 141 -8.32 30.46 -12.53
N GLN A 142 -7.40 29.98 -11.69
CA GLN A 142 -6.07 30.56 -11.58
C GLN A 142 -5.24 30.38 -12.86
N ILE A 143 -5.33 29.22 -13.50
CA ILE A 143 -4.66 28.94 -14.78
C ILE A 143 -5.26 29.78 -15.91
N ALA A 144 -6.60 29.87 -15.97
CA ALA A 144 -7.32 30.53 -17.07
C ALA A 144 -7.24 32.06 -17.04
N HIS A 145 -7.25 32.68 -15.86
CA HIS A 145 -7.36 34.14 -15.73
C HIS A 145 -6.08 34.85 -15.25
N GLY A 146 -5.01 34.09 -14.97
CA GLY A 146 -3.78 34.64 -14.43
C GLY A 146 -3.92 35.13 -12.97
N VAL A 147 -2.82 35.07 -12.23
CA VAL A 147 -2.78 35.34 -10.77
C VAL A 147 -3.19 36.78 -10.40
N SER A 148 -3.17 37.71 -11.37
CA SER A 148 -3.37 39.14 -11.15
C SER A 148 -4.83 39.61 -11.16
N GLN A 149 -5.78 38.85 -11.74
CA GLN A 149 -7.18 39.28 -11.87
C GLN A 149 -8.14 38.69 -10.83
N TYR A 150 -7.86 37.47 -10.37
CA TYR A 150 -8.56 36.83 -9.25
C TYR A 150 -7.51 36.60 -8.18
N GLY A 151 -7.58 37.40 -7.11
CA GLY A 151 -6.57 37.50 -6.05
C GLY A 151 -5.92 36.16 -5.74
N SER A 152 -4.59 36.14 -5.69
CA SER A 152 -3.76 34.93 -5.55
C SER A 152 -4.30 34.01 -4.47
N ILE A 153 -5.12 33.03 -4.83
CA ILE A 153 -5.43 31.94 -3.91
C ILE A 153 -4.08 31.27 -3.67
N ASN A 154 -3.65 31.28 -2.41
CA ASN A 154 -2.34 30.79 -2.06
C ASN A 154 -2.31 29.30 -2.41
N ARG A 155 -1.45 28.90 -3.34
CA ARG A 155 -1.29 27.50 -3.76
C ARG A 155 -1.13 26.57 -2.55
N SER A 156 -0.46 27.03 -1.50
CA SER A 156 -0.32 26.27 -0.24
C SER A 156 -1.63 26.05 0.50
N GLN A 157 -2.61 26.97 0.42
CA GLN A 157 -3.93 26.80 1.01
C GLN A 157 -4.73 25.73 0.27
N LEU A 158 -4.70 25.74 -1.06
CA LEU A 158 -5.35 24.71 -1.89
C LEU A 158 -4.71 23.34 -1.67
N ASP A 159 -3.37 23.27 -1.63
CA ASP A 159 -2.66 22.03 -1.32
C ASP A 159 -2.99 21.56 0.10
N THR A 160 -3.09 22.46 1.08
CA THR A 160 -3.51 22.10 2.45
C THR A 160 -4.93 21.54 2.50
N GLN A 161 -5.87 22.16 1.78
CA GLN A 161 -7.25 21.67 1.68
C GLN A 161 -7.31 20.29 1.03
N ALA A 162 -6.57 20.09 -0.07
CA ALA A 162 -6.51 18.82 -0.76
C ALA A 162 -5.89 17.71 0.09
N ARG A 163 -4.81 18.02 0.85
CA ARG A 163 -4.20 17.07 1.78
C ARG A 163 -5.19 16.63 2.84
N LYS A 164 -5.94 17.56 3.43
CA LYS A 164 -6.99 17.26 4.41
C LYS A 164 -8.09 16.38 3.83
N GLU A 165 -8.52 16.67 2.60
CA GLU A 165 -9.57 15.89 1.93
C GLU A 165 -9.06 14.47 1.57
N ALA A 166 -7.82 14.36 1.09
CA ALA A 166 -7.19 13.07 0.84
C ALA A 166 -7.06 12.24 2.12
N GLU A 167 -6.60 12.83 3.22
CA GLU A 167 -6.52 12.17 4.53
C GLU A 167 -7.89 11.74 5.06
N ARG A 168 -8.92 12.56 4.85
CA ARG A 168 -10.31 12.21 5.21
C ARG A 168 -10.77 10.99 4.42
N LEU A 169 -10.59 10.95 3.11
CA LEU A 169 -10.98 9.81 2.27
C LEU A 169 -10.16 8.55 2.59
N LEU A 170 -8.85 8.68 2.85
CA LEU A 170 -7.99 7.59 3.30
C LEU A 170 -8.48 6.97 4.61
N ARG A 171 -8.90 7.81 5.55
CA ARG A 171 -9.46 7.37 6.84
C ARG A 171 -10.81 6.71 6.67
N ASP A 172 -11.76 7.41 6.06
CA ASP A 172 -13.17 7.03 6.05
C ASP A 172 -13.44 5.78 5.20
N ARG A 173 -12.62 5.52 4.18
CA ARG A 173 -12.85 4.44 3.20
C ARG A 173 -11.87 3.29 3.28
N TYR A 174 -10.67 3.54 3.79
CA TYR A 174 -9.56 2.58 3.74
C TYR A 174 -8.92 2.31 5.10
N ASP A 175 -9.44 2.93 6.17
CA ASP A 175 -8.88 2.87 7.51
C ASP A 175 -7.40 3.28 7.58
N ILE A 176 -6.94 4.17 6.69
CA ILE A 176 -5.57 4.66 6.64
C ILE A 176 -5.52 6.06 7.28
N VAL A 177 -4.69 6.22 8.30
CA VAL A 177 -4.59 7.44 9.12
C VAL A 177 -3.13 7.84 9.32
N PRO A 178 -2.82 9.12 9.59
CA PRO A 178 -1.48 9.51 10.00
C PRO A 178 -1.05 8.79 11.29
N ASP A 179 0.23 8.45 11.37
CA ASP A 179 0.83 7.91 12.59
C ASP A 179 0.79 8.98 13.69
N SER A 180 0.42 8.58 14.91
CA SER A 180 0.45 9.43 16.09
C SER A 180 1.86 9.93 16.44
N GLY A 181 2.90 9.15 16.12
CA GLY A 181 4.29 9.50 16.41
C GLY A 181 4.96 10.34 15.31
N ASP A 182 4.54 10.16 14.07
CA ASP A 182 5.01 10.93 12.92
C ASP A 182 3.85 11.16 11.95
N PRO A 183 3.19 12.33 11.99
CA PRO A 183 2.08 12.63 11.10
C PRO A 183 2.43 12.56 9.62
N ARG A 184 3.71 12.53 9.21
CA ARG A 184 4.09 12.33 7.79
C ARG A 184 3.89 10.89 7.36
N ARG A 185 4.06 9.94 8.27
CA ARG A 185 3.87 8.52 8.04
C ARG A 185 2.39 8.17 8.11
N MET A 186 1.92 7.35 7.18
CA MET A 186 0.60 6.75 7.29
C MET A 186 0.69 5.37 7.92
N VAL A 187 -0.30 5.06 8.73
CA VAL A 187 -0.56 3.75 9.32
C VAL A 187 -2.01 3.42 9.05
N CYS A 188 -2.44 2.24 9.45
CA CYS A 188 -3.85 1.94 9.40
C CYS A 188 -4.41 1.78 10.80
N ARG A 189 -5.64 2.24 10.96
CA ARG A 189 -6.36 2.16 12.22
C ARG A 189 -6.45 0.69 12.62
N GLN A 190 -5.85 0.35 13.76
CA GLN A 190 -6.09 -0.94 14.37
C GLN A 190 -7.53 -0.93 14.89
N SER A 191 -8.39 -1.78 14.33
CA SER A 191 -9.72 -1.99 14.89
C SER A 191 -9.55 -2.52 16.31
N ALA A 192 -9.97 -1.74 17.30
CA ALA A 192 -10.05 -2.20 18.68
C ALA A 192 -11.14 -3.29 18.77
N ALA A 193 -10.76 -4.56 18.53
CA ALA A 193 -11.32 -5.77 19.14
C ALA A 193 -11.00 -7.04 18.32
N GLN A 194 -9.89 -7.69 18.65
CA GLN A 194 -9.97 -9.10 19.06
C GLN A 194 -9.16 -9.21 20.35
N LYS A 195 -9.85 -9.20 21.50
CA LYS A 195 -9.25 -9.67 22.76
C LYS A 195 -8.65 -11.05 22.45
N PRO A 196 -7.41 -11.36 22.84
CA PRO A 196 -6.96 -12.73 22.80
C PRO A 196 -7.88 -13.53 23.72
N THR A 197 -8.71 -14.39 23.13
CA THR A 197 -9.35 -15.49 23.88
C THR A 197 -8.22 -16.35 24.39
N ASN A 198 -7.83 -16.09 25.64
CA ASN A 198 -6.85 -16.84 26.37
C ASN A 198 -7.43 -18.25 26.60
N LYS A 199 -7.15 -19.18 25.70
CA LYS A 199 -7.60 -20.59 25.75
C LYS A 199 -6.78 -21.46 26.71
N ASN A 200 -6.10 -20.87 27.69
CA ASN A 200 -5.39 -21.62 28.71
C ASN A 200 -5.88 -21.21 30.10
N ARG A 201 -7.06 -21.69 30.48
CA ARG A 201 -7.43 -21.84 31.89
C ARG A 201 -7.58 -23.33 32.17
N ILE A 202 -6.45 -23.97 32.45
CA ILE A 202 -6.41 -25.26 33.13
C ILE A 202 -7.00 -25.02 34.52
N GLN A 203 -8.19 -25.55 34.78
CA GLN A 203 -8.66 -25.72 36.16
C GLN A 203 -8.13 -27.05 36.67
N ARG A 204 -7.46 -26.98 37.82
CA ARG A 204 -7.13 -28.13 38.67
C ARG A 204 -8.32 -28.47 39.53
#